data_AF-A0A4Y8IQH0-F1
#
_entry.id   AF-A0A4Y8IQH0-F1
#
_cell.length_a   1.000
_cell.length_b   1.000
_cell.length_c   1.000
_cell.angle_alpha   90.00
_cell.angle_beta   90.00
_cell.angle_gamma   90.00
#
_symmetry.space_group_name_H-M   'P 1'
#
loop_
_entity.id
_entity.type
_entity.pdbx_description
1 polymer ?
#
loop_
_entity_poly.entity_id
_entity_poly.type
_entity_poly.pdbx_seq_one_letter_code
_entity_poly.pdbx_strand_id
1 'polypeptide(L)' 'MRFFSRFLITVGVLIVVGGVIALLFQPPNMTNWQQTVTYVLFQSSARVAWVFGGISLLIGGMLAKKAKKKGRIFY' A
#
# COMPACT_ATOMS: atom_id res chain seq x y z
N MET A 1 3.80 -19.81 -4.37
CA MET A 1 2.70 -18.82 -4.17
C MET A 1 2.72 -18.15 -2.80
N ARG A 2 2.80 -18.86 -1.66
CA ARG A 2 2.82 -18.24 -0.32
C ARG A 2 3.99 -17.26 -0.09
N PHE A 3 5.18 -17.59 -0.57
CA PHE A 3 6.37 -16.73 -0.42
C PHE A 3 6.25 -15.44 -1.24
N PHE A 4 5.82 -15.56 -2.50
CA PHE A 4 5.60 -14.42 -3.40
C PHE A 4 4.51 -13.46 -2.90
N SER A 5 3.39 -13.98 -2.36
CA SER A 5 2.37 -13.12 -1.75
C SER A 5 2.88 -12.39 -0.50
N ARG A 6 3.71 -13.05 0.32
CA ARG A 6 4.32 -12.40 1.49
C ARG A 6 5.28 -11.30 1.06
N PHE A 7 6.13 -11.56 0.07
CA PHE A 7 7.05 -10.58 -0.49
C PHE A 7 6.33 -9.34 -1.03
N LEU A 8 5.28 -9.51 -1.84
CA LEU A 8 4.44 -8.40 -2.35
C LEU A 8 3.78 -7.59 -1.24
N ILE A 9 3.33 -8.24 -0.17
CA ILE A 9 2.77 -7.55 0.99
C ILE A 9 3.85 -6.76 1.70
N THR A 10 5.01 -7.37 1.99
CA THR A 10 6.13 -6.69 2.69
C THR A 10 6.64 -5.49 1.91
N VAL A 11 6.84 -5.63 0.59
CA VAL A 11 7.24 -4.52 -0.29
C VAL A 11 6.16 -3.44 -0.31
N GLY A 12 4.89 -3.82 -0.45
CA GLY A 12 3.77 -2.88 -0.39
C GLY A 12 3.72 -2.09 0.92
N VAL A 13 3.93 -2.74 2.07
CA VAL A 13 4.00 -2.08 3.38
C VAL A 13 5.16 -1.09 3.44
N LEU A 14 6.36 -1.49 3.01
CA LEU A 14 7.53 -0.60 3.03
C LEU A 14 7.33 0.65 2.18
N ILE A 15 6.72 0.50 1.00
CA ILE A 15 6.41 1.63 0.11
C ILE A 15 5.37 2.57 0.77
N VAL A 16 4.31 2.02 1.38
CA VAL A 16 3.32 2.82 2.10
C VAL A 16 3.94 3.56 3.28
N VAL A 17 4.78 2.89 4.07
CA VAL A 17 5.52 3.50 5.18
C VAL A 17 6.42 4.63 4.67
N GLY A 18 7.13 4.44 3.56
CA GLY A 18 7.91 5.51 2.92
C GLY A 18 7.03 6.71 2.51
N GLY A 19 5.84 6.45 1.98
CA GLY A 19 4.86 7.50 1.65
C GLY A 19 4.34 8.27 2.87
N VAL A 20 4.17 7.59 4.02
CA VAL A 20 3.82 8.24 5.30
C VAL A 20 4.97 9.10 5.82
N ILE A 21 6.20 8.58 5.78
CA ILE A 21 7.40 9.32 6.20
C ILE A 21 7.55 10.60 5.36
N ALA A 22 7.36 10.52 4.04
CA ALA A 22 7.40 11.70 3.17
C ALA A 22 6.41 12.80 3.58
N LEU A 23 5.21 12.42 4.08
CA LEU A 23 4.23 13.37 4.60
C LEU A 23 4.62 14.01 5.93
N LEU A 24 5.45 13.35 6.74
CA LEU A 24 5.95 13.93 7.98
C LEU A 24 7.05 14.99 7.72
N PHE A 25 7.84 14.82 6.65
CA PHE A 25 8.86 15.78 6.25
C PHE A 25 8.30 16.97 5.48
N GLN A 26 7.23 16.78 4.72
CA GLN A 26 6.50 17.84 4.02
C GLN A 26 5.03 17.82 4.47
N PRO A 27 4.74 18.24 5.72
CA PRO A 27 3.39 18.23 6.23
C PRO A 27 2.53 19.20 5.43
N PRO A 28 1.39 18.74 4.86
CA PRO A 28 0.47 19.65 4.19
C PRO A 28 -0.09 20.62 5.23
N ASN A 29 0.07 21.91 4.98
CA ASN A 29 -0.38 22.98 5.86
C ASN A 29 -1.89 23.21 5.67
N MET A 30 -2.69 22.15 5.81
CA MET A 30 -4.10 22.12 5.44
C MET A 30 -4.98 21.78 6.64
N THR A 31 -5.93 22.66 6.92
CA THR A 31 -6.89 22.55 8.03
C THR A 31 -7.94 21.45 7.82
N ASN A 32 -8.14 20.99 6.58
CA ASN A 32 -9.14 19.99 6.22
C ASN A 32 -8.52 18.67 5.77
N TRP A 33 -9.01 17.56 6.33
CA TRP A 33 -8.57 16.20 5.98
C TRP A 33 -8.79 15.88 4.49
N GLN A 34 -9.87 16.40 3.89
CA GLN A 34 -10.19 16.18 2.48
C GLN A 34 -9.17 16.85 1.54
N GLN A 35 -8.62 18.00 1.94
CA GLN A 35 -7.57 18.69 1.19
C GLN A 35 -6.24 17.95 1.34
N THR A 36 -5.96 17.40 2.53
CA THR A 36 -4.79 16.55 2.78
C THR A 36 -4.82 15.31 1.88
N VAL A 37 -5.95 14.60 1.82
CA VAL A 37 -6.10 13.42 0.94
C VAL A 37 -5.94 13.81 -0.53
N THR A 38 -6.55 14.92 -0.96
CA THR A 38 -6.40 15.43 -2.33
C THR A 38 -4.95 15.79 -2.65
N TYR A 39 -4.24 16.44 -1.72
CA TYR A 39 -2.84 16.78 -1.89
C TYR A 39 -1.96 15.53 -1.99
N VAL A 40 -2.13 14.57 -1.08
CA VAL A 40 -1.39 13.30 -1.06
C VAL A 40 -1.62 12.51 -2.35
N LEU A 41 -2.86 12.47 -2.84
CA LEU A 41 -3.25 11.67 -4.00
C LEU A 41 -3.01 12.35 -5.34
N PHE A 42 -2.90 13.67 -5.43
CA PHE A 42 -2.82 14.35 -6.73
C PHE A 42 -1.61 15.27 -6.90
N GLN A 43 -1.08 15.86 -5.82
CA GLN A 43 -0.01 16.86 -5.91
C GLN A 43 1.32 16.39 -5.32
N SER A 44 1.29 15.54 -4.29
CA SER A 44 2.51 15.08 -3.62
C SER A 44 3.31 14.14 -4.51
N SER A 45 4.64 14.29 -4.50
CA SER A 45 5.57 13.31 -5.07
C SER A 45 5.42 11.92 -4.41
N ALA A 46 4.89 11.87 -3.18
CA ALA A 46 4.55 10.63 -2.49
C ALA A 46 3.37 9.87 -3.13
N ARG A 47 2.60 10.48 -4.03
CA ARG A 47 1.47 9.84 -4.73
C ARG A 47 1.85 8.48 -5.30
N VAL A 48 3.00 8.41 -5.96
CA VAL A 48 3.49 7.18 -6.60
C VAL A 48 3.67 6.08 -5.55
N ALA A 49 4.26 6.40 -4.39
CA ALA A 49 4.41 5.45 -3.31
C ALA A 49 3.05 4.98 -2.77
N TRP A 50 2.09 5.89 -2.56
CA TRP A 50 0.76 5.53 -2.09
C TRP A 50 -0.01 4.62 -3.07
N VAL A 51 0.04 4.95 -4.37
CA VAL A 51 -0.64 4.16 -5.42
C VAL A 51 0.02 2.80 -5.60
N PHE A 52 1.34 2.74 -5.79
CA PHE A 52 2.04 1.47 -5.98
C PHE A 52 2.03 0.60 -4.72
N GLY A 53 2.18 1.19 -3.54
CA GLY A 53 2.06 0.51 -2.26
C GLY A 53 0.67 -0.07 -2.06
N GLY A 54 -0.37 0.71 -2.32
CA GLY A 54 -1.78 0.26 -2.26
C GLY A 54 -2.09 -0.88 -3.22
N ILE A 55 -1.66 -0.77 -4.49
CA ILE A 55 -1.84 -1.82 -5.50
C ILE A 55 -1.09 -3.10 -5.09
N SER A 56 0.15 -2.98 -4.62
CA SER A 56 0.95 -4.12 -4.18
C SER A 56 0.30 -4.86 -3.01
N LEU A 57 -0.28 -4.12 -2.05
CA LEU A 57 -1.03 -4.68 -0.93
C LEU A 57 -2.31 -5.38 -1.38
N LEU A 58 -3.07 -4.79 -2.30
CA LEU A 58 -4.28 -5.40 -2.85
C LEU A 58 -3.97 -6.71 -3.58
N ILE A 59 -2.99 -6.69 -4.50
CA ILE A 59 -2.58 -7.88 -5.26
C ILE A 59 -1.99 -8.93 -4.33
N GLY A 60 -1.10 -8.54 -3.42
CA GLY A 60 -0.52 -9.43 -2.43
C GLY A 60 -1.57 -10.09 -1.53
N GLY A 61 -2.56 -9.32 -1.07
CA GLY A 61 -3.69 -9.80 -0.27
C GLY A 61 -4.61 -10.76 -1.03
N MET A 62 -4.92 -10.47 -2.29
CA MET A 62 -5.70 -11.36 -3.16
C MET A 62 -4.96 -12.68 -3.42
N LEU A 63 -3.66 -12.63 -3.70
CA LEU A 63 -2.83 -13.81 -3.89
C LEU A 63 -2.70 -14.64 -2.60
N ALA A 64 -2.58 -13.98 -1.44
CA ALA A 64 -2.56 -14.66 -0.14
C ALA A 64 -3.88 -15.37 0.15
N LYS A 65 -5.03 -14.74 -0.15
CA LYS A 65 -6.36 -15.37 -0.07
C LYS A 65 -6.47 -16.58 -1.00
N LYS A 66 -6.02 -16.45 -2.26
CA LYS A 66 -6.02 -17.54 -3.25
C LYS A 66 -5.13 -18.70 -2.82
N ALA A 67 -3.96 -18.42 -2.26
CA ALA A 67 -3.04 -19.43 -1.72
C ALA A 67 -3.61 -20.16 -0.49
N LYS A 68 -4.33 -19.46 0.40
CA LYS A 68 -5.06 -20.09 1.52
C LYS A 68 -6.19 -20.99 1.01
N LYS A 69 -6.96 -20.54 0.01
CA LYS A 69 -8.07 -21.32 -0.58
C LYS A 69 -7.56 -22.60 -1.25
N LYS A 70 -6.46 -22.54 -2.00
CA LYS A 70 -5.86 -23.71 -2.66
C LYS A 70 -5.35 -24.77 -1.66
N GLY A 71 -4.87 -24.35 -0.50
CA GLY A 71 -4.44 -25.26 0.57
C GLY A 71 -5.58 -25.95 1.33
N ARG A 72 -6.83 -25.48 1.23
CA ARG A 72 -8.01 -26.13 1.84
C ARG A 72 -8.58 -27.29 1.01
N ILE A 73 -8.29 -27.35 -0.28
CA ILE A 73 -8.85 -28.37 -1.20
C ILE A 73 -8.08 -29.70 -1.07
N PHE A 74 -6.88 -29.67 -0.46
CA PHE A 74 -6.01 -30.82 -0.25
C PHE A 74 -6.04 -31.35 1.21
N TYR A 75 -7.05 -30.94 2.00
CA TYR A 75 -7.35 -31.48 3.32
C TYR A 75 -8.79 -31.96 3.33
#